data_AF-A0A8D2FET9-F1
#
_entry.id   AF-A0A8D2FET9-F1
#
_cell.length_a   1.000
_cell.length_b   1.000
_cell.length_c   1.000
_cell.angle_alpha   90.00
_cell.angle_beta   90.00
_cell.angle_gamma   90.00
#
_symmetry.space_group_name_H-M   'P 1'
#
loop_
_entity.id
_entity.type
_entity.pdbx_description
1 polymer ?
#
loop_
_entity_poly.entity_id
_entity_poly.type
_entity_poly.pdbx_seq_one_letter_code
_entity_poly.pdbx_strand_id
1 'polypeptide(L)'
;MASSAAGCVVIVGSGVIGRSWAMLFASGGFQVKLYDIEQQQIRNALENIRKEMKLLEQAGALKGSLSAEEQLSLISGCPNIQEAVEGAMHIQRRQRLRFLLRDDE
;
A
#
# COMPACT_ATOMS: atom_id res chain seq x y z
N MET A 1 12.77 -4.49 -15.58
CA MET A 1 11.94 -5.70 -15.37
C MET A 1 12.31 -6.27 -14.02
N ALA A 2 11.56 -5.95 -12.96
CA ALA A 2 11.76 -6.60 -11.67
C ALA A 2 11.42 -8.08 -11.84
N SER A 3 12.40 -8.94 -11.60
CA SER A 3 12.26 -10.40 -11.68
C SER A 3 11.11 -10.87 -10.80
N SER A 4 10.33 -11.83 -11.28
CA SER A 4 9.25 -12.51 -10.56
C SER A 4 9.68 -13.22 -9.27
N ALA A 5 10.95 -13.11 -8.89
CA ALA A 5 11.54 -13.59 -7.65
C ALA A 5 11.64 -12.53 -6.53
N ALA A 6 11.33 -11.25 -6.79
CA ALA A 6 11.32 -10.22 -5.76
C ALA A 6 10.02 -10.32 -4.93
N GLY A 7 10.14 -10.64 -3.63
CA GLY A 7 9.00 -10.82 -2.73
C GLY A 7 8.09 -9.59 -2.65
N CYS A 8 6.83 -9.80 -2.26
CA CYS A 8 5.83 -8.73 -2.21
C CYS A 8 6.15 -7.68 -1.12
N VAL A 9 5.65 -6.46 -1.29
CA VAL A 9 5.70 -5.41 -0.28
C VAL A 9 4.39 -5.43 0.50
N VAL A 10 4.47 -5.50 1.82
CA VAL A 10 3.29 -5.44 2.69
C VAL A 10 3.21 -4.08 3.34
N ILE A 11 2.06 -3.44 3.23
CA ILE A 11 1.76 -2.17 3.88
C ILE A 11 0.76 -2.46 5.00
N VAL A 12 1.19 -2.24 6.24
CA VAL A 12 0.36 -2.40 7.44
C VAL A 12 -0.21 -1.03 7.84
N GLY A 13 -1.50 -0.86 7.55
CA GLY A 13 -2.29 0.36 7.74
C GLY A 13 -2.66 1.01 6.39
N SER A 14 -3.95 1.12 6.08
CA SER A 14 -4.49 1.61 4.80
C SER A 14 -4.94 3.08 4.83
N GLY A 15 -4.52 3.85 5.84
CA GLY A 15 -4.74 5.29 5.93
C GLY A 15 -3.95 6.09 4.88
N VAL A 16 -3.99 7.42 4.96
CA VAL A 16 -3.40 8.36 3.96
C VAL A 16 -1.97 7.97 3.57
N ILE A 17 -1.08 7.79 4.55
CA ILE A 17 0.33 7.48 4.31
C ILE A 17 0.51 6.07 3.74
N GLY A 18 -0.30 5.10 4.19
CA GLY A 18 -0.26 3.74 3.66
C GLY A 18 -0.59 3.69 2.17
N ARG A 19 -1.62 4.45 1.75
CA ARG A 19 -1.98 4.59 0.34
C ARG A 19 -0.87 5.22 -0.48
N SER A 20 -0.23 6.28 0.01
CA SER A 20 0.90 6.91 -0.68
C SER A 20 2.06 5.94 -0.91
N TRP A 21 2.40 5.12 0.10
CA TRP A 21 3.43 4.08 -0.06
C TRP A 21 3.00 3.00 -1.05
N ALA A 22 1.75 2.54 -0.98
CA ALA A 22 1.23 1.54 -1.91
C ALA A 22 1.35 2.01 -3.37
N MET A 23 0.96 3.26 -3.66
CA MET A 23 1.12 3.84 -4.99
C MET A 23 2.59 3.95 -5.41
N LEU A 24 3.48 4.36 -4.50
CA LEU A 24 4.90 4.51 -4.82
C LEU A 24 5.56 3.16 -5.16
N PHE A 25 5.29 2.11 -4.38
CA PHE A 25 5.83 0.79 -4.65
C PHE A 25 5.25 0.18 -5.93
N ALA A 26 3.95 0.36 -6.19
CA ALA A 26 3.33 -0.06 -7.44
C ALA A 26 3.94 0.66 -8.66
N SER A 27 4.28 1.94 -8.53
CA SER A 27 4.98 2.71 -9.58
C SER A 27 6.37 2.15 -9.91
N GLY A 28 7.00 1.47 -8.96
CA GLY A 28 8.26 0.74 -9.13
C GLY A 28 8.11 -0.67 -9.71
N GLY A 29 6.87 -1.13 -9.96
CA GLY A 29 6.59 -2.48 -10.45
C GLY A 29 6.56 -3.57 -9.37
N PHE A 30 6.47 -3.21 -8.09
CA PHE A 30 6.38 -4.18 -6.99
C PHE A 30 4.92 -4.58 -6.71
N GLN A 31 4.69 -5.86 -6.42
CA GLN A 31 3.42 -6.31 -5.87
C GLN A 31 3.25 -5.79 -4.44
N VAL A 32 2.10 -5.19 -4.16
CA VAL A 32 1.77 -4.59 -2.86
C VAL A 32 0.55 -5.28 -2.26
N LYS A 33 0.70 -5.77 -1.03
CA LYS A 33 -0.42 -6.24 -0.19
C LYS A 33 -0.74 -5.20 0.88
N LEU A 34 -1.96 -4.66 0.83
CA LEU A 34 -2.47 -3.68 1.77
C LEU A 34 -3.25 -4.42 2.88
N TYR A 35 -2.75 -4.34 4.11
CA TYR A 35 -3.41 -4.89 5.29
C TYR A 35 -3.91 -3.75 6.19
N ASP A 36 -5.11 -3.91 6.73
CA ASP A 36 -5.64 -3.09 7.80
C ASP A 36 -6.49 -3.96 8.75
N ILE A 37 -6.62 -3.53 10.00
CA ILE A 37 -7.46 -4.23 10.99
C ILE A 37 -8.95 -4.10 10.62
N GLU A 38 -9.32 -2.99 9.98
CA GLU A 38 -10.67 -2.75 9.49
C GLU A 38 -10.77 -3.07 7.99
N GLN A 39 -11.46 -4.16 7.63
CA GLN A 39 -11.60 -4.56 6.22
C GLN A 39 -12.29 -3.49 5.35
N GLN A 40 -13.20 -2.70 5.94
CA GLN A 40 -13.82 -1.58 5.23
C GLN A 40 -12.79 -0.52 4.85
N GLN A 41 -11.77 -0.29 5.69
CA GLN A 41 -10.69 0.64 5.37
C GLN A 41 -9.80 0.14 4.24
N ILE A 42 -9.65 -1.19 4.08
CA ILE A 42 -8.95 -1.76 2.92
C ILE A 42 -9.74 -1.44 1.64
N ARG A 43 -11.05 -1.70 1.62
CA ARG A 43 -11.91 -1.39 0.46
C ARG A 43 -11.89 0.09 0.09
N ASN A 44 -12.10 0.95 1.08
CA ASN A 44 -12.06 2.40 0.92
C ASN A 44 -10.69 2.86 0.39
N ALA A 45 -9.60 2.26 0.88
CA ALA A 45 -8.27 2.60 0.42
C ALA A 45 -8.02 2.21 -1.03
N LEU A 46 -8.44 1.03 -1.46
CA LEU A 46 -8.32 0.59 -2.86
C LEU A 46 -9.12 1.49 -3.81
N GLU A 47 -10.33 1.89 -3.43
CA GLU A 47 -11.12 2.84 -4.22
C GLU A 47 -10.44 4.22 -4.31
N ASN A 48 -9.90 4.71 -3.20
CA ASN A 48 -9.22 6.01 -3.17
C ASN A 48 -7.92 5.97 -4.00
N ILE A 49 -7.13 4.91 -3.88
CA ILE A 49 -5.92 4.70 -4.71
C ILE A 49 -6.30 4.69 -6.19
N ARG A 50 -7.37 3.99 -6.58
CA ARG A 50 -7.87 3.97 -7.95
C ARG A 50 -8.22 5.36 -8.46
N LYS A 51 -8.94 6.16 -7.67
CA LYS A 51 -9.29 7.54 -8.05
C LYS A 51 -8.05 8.41 -8.18
N GLU A 52 -7.14 8.33 -7.22
CA GLU A 52 -5.92 9.15 -7.16
C GLU A 52 -4.96 8.82 -8.30
N MET A 53 -4.73 7.54 -8.61
CA MET A 53 -3.90 7.13 -9.74
C MET A 53 -4.48 7.60 -11.09
N LYS A 54 -5.80 7.52 -11.28
CA LYS A 54 -6.42 8.04 -12.51
C LYS A 54 -6.27 9.55 -12.67
N LEU A 55 -6.39 10.30 -11.57
CA LEU A 55 -6.14 11.74 -11.58
C LEU A 55 -4.67 12.06 -11.89
N LEU A 56 -3.73 11.30 -11.32
CA LEU A 56 -2.30 11.46 -11.59
C LEU A 56 -1.95 11.14 -13.04
N GLU A 57 -2.56 10.11 -13.61
CA GLU A 57 -2.38 9.74 -15.03
C GLU A 57 -2.91 10.84 -15.95
N GLN A 58 -4.12 11.35 -15.71
CA GLN A 58 -4.70 12.47 -16.46
C GLN A 58 -3.87 13.76 -16.35
N ALA A 59 -3.26 13.99 -15.19
CA ALA A 59 -2.38 15.14 -14.96
C ALA A 59 -0.95 14.95 -15.52
N GLY A 60 -0.61 13.78 -16.06
CA GLY A 60 0.76 13.46 -16.50
C GLY A 60 1.78 13.39 -15.36
N ALA A 61 1.31 13.22 -14.12
CA ALA A 61 2.11 13.18 -12.90
C ALA A 61 2.28 11.76 -12.32
N LEU A 62 1.73 10.75 -13.00
CA LEU A 62 1.91 9.36 -12.63
C LEU A 62 3.39 8.97 -12.71
N LYS A 63 3.90 8.35 -11.65
CA LYS A 63 5.31 7.95 -11.56
C LYS A 63 5.53 6.60 -12.25
N GLY A 64 6.74 6.38 -12.74
CA GLY A 64 7.14 5.11 -13.37
C GLY A 64 6.81 5.04 -14.85
N SER A 65 6.97 3.84 -15.42
CA SER A 65 6.69 3.56 -16.84
C SER A 65 5.41 2.76 -17.07
N LEU A 66 4.71 2.39 -15.99
CA LEU A 66 3.47 1.61 -16.02
C LEU A 66 2.26 2.54 -16.03
N SER A 67 1.23 2.18 -16.78
CA SER A 67 -0.08 2.83 -16.75
C SER A 67 -0.74 2.72 -15.38
N ALA A 68 -1.75 3.56 -15.13
CA ALA A 68 -2.48 3.51 -13.86
C ALA A 68 -3.14 2.14 -13.64
N GLU A 69 -3.72 1.53 -14.67
CA GLU A 69 -4.35 0.21 -14.56
C GLU A 69 -3.32 -0.91 -14.29
N GLU A 70 -2.13 -0.83 -14.88
CA GLU A 70 -1.03 -1.77 -14.56
C GLU A 70 -0.57 -1.61 -13.11
N GLN A 71 -0.38 -0.38 -12.62
CA GLN A 71 -0.02 -0.13 -11.23
C GLN A 71 -1.11 -0.58 -10.26
N LEU A 72 -2.38 -0.37 -10.60
CA LEU A 72 -3.51 -0.84 -9.79
C LEU A 72 -3.57 -2.36 -9.71
N SER A 73 -3.24 -3.07 -10.78
CA SER A 73 -3.20 -4.53 -10.79
C SER A 73 -2.17 -5.12 -9.82
N LEU A 74 -1.15 -4.34 -9.45
CA LEU A 74 -0.12 -4.73 -8.49
C LEU A 74 -0.55 -4.56 -7.04
N ILE A 75 -1.65 -3.84 -6.76
CA ILE A 75 -2.10 -3.53 -5.40
C ILE A 75 -3.32 -4.40 -5.06
N SER A 76 -3.18 -5.24 -4.04
CA SER A 76 -4.29 -6.06 -3.52
C SER A 76 -4.50 -5.84 -2.03
N GLY A 77 -5.75 -6.00 -1.58
CA GLY A 77 -6.09 -5.99 -0.16
C GLY A 77 -5.95 -7.38 0.44
N CYS A 78 -5.34 -7.49 1.62
CA CYS A 78 -5.20 -8.74 2.35
C CYS A 78 -5.71 -8.54 3.80
N PRO A 79 -6.82 -9.19 4.20
CA PRO A 79 -7.39 -9.02 5.54
C PRO A 79 -6.68 -9.87 6.60
N ASN A 80 -5.87 -10.85 6.19
CA ASN A 80 -5.12 -11.73 7.08
C ASN A 80 -3.64 -11.34 7.07
N ILE A 81 -3.11 -10.93 8.23
CA ILE A 81 -1.71 -10.50 8.32
C ILE A 81 -0.74 -11.66 8.06
N GLN A 82 -1.10 -12.90 8.40
CA GLN A 82 -0.23 -14.08 8.21
C GLN A 82 -0.02 -14.33 6.71
N GLU A 83 -1.11 -14.30 5.93
CA GLU A 83 -1.08 -14.41 4.46
C GLU A 83 -0.40 -13.19 3.81
N ALA A 84 -0.54 -12.00 4.42
CA ALA A 84 0.08 -10.80 3.90
C ALA A 84 1.61 -10.92 3.97
N VAL A 85 2.17 -11.30 5.11
CA VAL A 85 3.63 -11.36 5.34
C VAL A 85 4.31 -12.57 4.71
N GLU A 86 3.56 -13.58 4.29
CA GLU A 86 4.10 -14.75 3.61
C GLU A 86 4.77 -14.34 2.29
N GLY A 87 6.07 -14.61 2.18
CA GLY A 87 6.89 -14.23 1.02
C GLY A 87 7.12 -12.72 0.87
N ALA A 88 6.86 -11.93 1.92
CA ALA A 88 7.10 -10.49 1.89
C ALA A 88 8.59 -10.16 1.98
N MET A 89 9.06 -9.33 1.05
CA MET A 89 10.44 -8.82 1.06
C MET A 89 10.58 -7.56 1.93
N HIS A 90 9.51 -6.77 2.04
CA HIS A 90 9.49 -5.54 2.83
C HIS A 90 8.15 -5.38 3.53
N ILE A 91 8.16 -4.98 4.80
CA ILE A 91 6.97 -4.67 5.58
C ILE A 91 7.05 -3.21 6.04
N GLN A 92 6.23 -2.35 5.44
CA GLN A 92 6.10 -0.96 5.86
C GLN A 92 4.96 -0.84 6.88
N ARG A 93 5.31 -0.48 8.12
CA ARG A 93 4.32 -0.22 9.18
C ARG A 93 4.08 1.28 9.37
N ARG A 94 2.83 1.69 9.54
CA ARG A 94 2.48 2.98 10.15
C ARG A 94 1.80 2.74 11.49
N GLN A 95 2.54 2.94 12.59
CA GLN A 95 1.92 3.07 13.90
C GLN A 95 1.42 4.51 14.07
N ARG A 96 0.17 4.68 14.52
CA ARG A 96 -0.26 5.94 15.14
C ARG A 96 0.69 6.20 16.30
N LEU A 97 1.34 7.35 16.32
CA LEU A 97 2.13 7.78 17.46
C LEU A 97 1.17 7.91 18.65
N ARG A 98 1.17 6.92 19.54
CA ARG A 98 0.59 7.07 20.87
C ARG A 98 1.70 7.61 21.75
N PHE A 99 1.64 8.91 22.06
CA PHE A 99 2.23 9.37 23.30
C PHE A 99 1.43 8.68 24.41
N LEU A 100 1.96 7.59 24.94
CA LEU A 100 1.64 7.21 26.31
C LEU A 100 2.22 8.35 27.14
N LEU A 101 1.35 9.27 27.59
CA LEU A 101 1.65 9.98 28.82
C LEU A 101 1.90 8.86 29.83
N ARG A 102 3.16 8.71 30.24
CA ARG A 102 3.43 8.08 31.52
C ARG A 102 2.79 9.04 32.51
N ASP A 103 1.78 8.59 33.22
CA ASP A 103 1.43 9.21 34.48
C ASP A 103 2.70 9.02 35.33
N ASP A 104 3.50 10.09 35.45
CA ASP A 104 4.51 10.19 36.49
C ASP A 104 3.76 10.29 37.82
N GLU A 105 4.20 9.48 38.79
CA GLU A 105 3.64 9.36 40.15
C GLU A 105 3.45 10.69 40.88
#